data_AF-A0A3C2A1N0-F1
#
_entry.id   AF-A0A3C2A1N0-F1
#
_cell.length_a   1.000
_cell.length_b   1.000
_cell.length_c   1.000
_cell.angle_alpha   90.00
_cell.angle_beta   90.00
_cell.angle_gamma   90.00
#
_symmetry.space_group_name_H-M   'P 1'
#
loop_
_entity.id
_entity.type
_entity.pdbx_description
1 polymer ?
#
loop_
_entity_poly.entity_id
_entity_poly.type
_entity_poly.pdbx_seq_one_letter_code
_entity_poly.pdbx_strand_id
1 'polypeptide(L)'
;MKYSILITSLVALFTTQCISPTSPQVVGDSGITYRESREIWRQLKEDHKETYQYAFTFESWAGFGNTTVISVEEGEVVGRKFEAWQQNLETGALDVVEAYVEAGGDIGSNEQGAEPVTLDELYQDCRDIYLTTSSIENALYFDTDEEGVLNLCGYVPNGCQDDCFQGITIEFLGWGIAD
;
A
#
# COMPACT_ATOMS: atom_id res chain seq x y z
N MET A 1 -5.72 69.48 35.34
CA MET A 1 -4.75 68.40 35.05
C MET A 1 -4.94 67.26 36.06
N LYS A 2 -5.57 66.15 35.65
CA LYS A 2 -5.50 64.86 36.34
C LYS A 2 -5.55 63.79 35.24
N TYR A 3 -4.41 63.17 34.95
CA TYR A 3 -4.32 62.03 34.05
C TYR A 3 -4.73 60.77 34.82
N SER A 4 -5.75 60.07 34.34
CA SER A 4 -6.10 58.73 34.82
C SER A 4 -5.58 57.73 33.80
N ILE A 5 -4.56 56.97 34.19
CA ILE A 5 -3.90 55.96 33.35
C ILE A 5 -4.72 54.67 33.43
N LEU A 6 -5.27 54.23 32.29
CA LEU A 6 -5.87 52.91 32.12
C LEU A 6 -4.75 51.91 31.82
N ILE A 7 -4.55 50.94 32.71
CA ILE A 7 -3.66 49.80 32.49
C ILE A 7 -4.47 48.68 31.85
N THR A 8 -4.34 48.51 30.54
CA THR A 8 -4.86 47.34 29.82
C THR A 8 -3.85 46.19 29.93
N SER A 9 -4.22 45.16 30.68
CA SER A 9 -3.43 43.92 30.81
C SER A 9 -3.51 43.12 29.50
N LEU A 10 -2.39 43.02 28.79
CA LEU A 10 -2.25 42.22 27.57
C LEU A 10 -1.97 40.77 27.95
N VAL A 11 -2.97 39.90 27.83
CA VAL A 11 -2.79 38.44 27.99
C VAL A 11 -2.31 37.88 26.65
N ALA A 12 -1.01 37.62 26.55
CA ALA A 12 -0.42 36.90 25.41
C ALA A 12 -0.65 35.40 25.61
N LEU A 13 -1.74 34.88 25.00
CA LEU A 13 -1.95 33.44 24.80
C LEU A 13 -0.94 32.96 23.74
N PHE A 14 0.21 32.48 24.19
CA PHE A 14 1.13 31.72 23.34
C PHE A 14 0.49 30.36 23.06
N THR A 15 -0.26 30.27 21.95
CA THR A 15 -0.60 28.97 21.37
C THR A 15 0.68 28.39 20.79
N THR A 16 1.36 27.54 21.55
CA THR A 16 2.42 26.68 21.03
C THR A 16 1.78 25.77 19.98
N GLN A 17 1.85 26.18 18.72
CA GLN A 17 1.64 25.27 17.60
C GLN A 17 2.71 24.19 17.71
N CYS A 18 2.29 22.94 17.93
CA CYS A 18 3.14 21.79 17.65
C CYS A 18 3.43 21.82 16.15
N ILE A 19 4.53 22.44 15.76
CA ILE A 19 5.14 22.17 14.46
C ILE A 19 5.77 20.79 14.63
N SER A 20 4.99 19.74 14.39
CA SER A 20 5.57 18.42 14.18
C SER A 20 6.59 18.57 13.06
N PRO A 21 7.83 18.07 13.22
CA PRO A 21 8.79 18.08 12.14
C PRO A 21 8.11 17.39 10.94
N THR A 22 7.95 18.11 9.85
CA THR A 22 7.49 17.55 8.57
C THR A 22 8.54 16.53 8.16
N SER A 23 8.30 15.27 8.52
CA SER A 23 8.95 14.14 7.88
C SER A 23 8.84 14.37 6.37
N PRO A 24 9.93 14.24 5.60
CA PRO A 24 9.84 14.30 4.15
C PRO A 24 8.67 13.42 3.71
N GLN A 25 7.65 14.04 3.12
CA GLN A 25 6.52 13.31 2.59
C GLN A 25 7.04 12.67 1.31
N VAL A 26 7.08 11.33 1.26
CA VAL A 26 7.32 10.64 -0.01
C VAL A 26 6.09 10.91 -0.87
N VAL A 27 6.33 11.55 -2.02
CA VAL A 27 5.31 11.87 -3.04
C VAL A 27 5.59 10.93 -4.19
N GLY A 28 4.58 10.19 -4.63
CA GLY A 28 4.71 9.30 -5.79
C GLY A 28 4.73 10.04 -7.11
N ASP A 29 4.97 9.31 -8.19
CA ASP A 29 4.92 9.87 -9.55
C ASP A 29 3.50 10.30 -9.94
N SER A 30 2.48 9.69 -9.32
CA SER A 30 1.09 10.17 -9.31
C SER A 30 0.92 11.61 -8.78
N GLY A 31 1.90 12.14 -8.05
CA GLY A 31 1.81 13.41 -7.34
C GLY A 31 1.04 13.33 -6.03
N ILE A 32 0.65 12.12 -5.60
CA ILE A 32 -0.11 11.88 -4.37
C ILE A 32 0.85 11.41 -3.26
N THR A 33 0.68 11.98 -2.07
CA THR A 33 1.40 11.51 -0.87
C THR A 33 0.71 10.32 -0.22
N TYR A 34 1.46 9.55 0.59
CA TYR A 34 0.87 8.50 1.44
C TYR A 34 -0.36 8.97 2.22
N ARG A 35 -0.33 10.18 2.77
CA ARG A 35 -1.42 10.72 3.60
C ARG A 35 -2.66 11.00 2.76
N GLU A 36 -2.49 11.61 1.60
CA GLU A 36 -3.59 11.89 0.66
C GLU A 36 -4.20 10.58 0.17
N SER A 37 -3.36 9.62 -0.23
CA SER A 37 -3.80 8.30 -0.65
C SER A 37 -4.57 7.55 0.45
N ARG A 38 -4.10 7.59 1.70
CA ARG A 38 -4.82 6.95 2.83
C ARG A 38 -6.18 7.58 3.08
N GLU A 39 -6.32 8.89 2.86
CA GLU A 39 -7.61 9.59 2.99
C GLU A 39 -8.55 9.27 1.81
N ILE A 40 -8.02 9.19 0.59
CA ILE A 40 -8.76 8.74 -0.59
C ILE A 40 -9.27 7.31 -0.38
N TRP A 41 -8.39 6.40 0.05
CA TRP A 41 -8.74 5.03 0.41
C TRP A 41 -9.87 4.97 1.43
N ARG A 42 -9.80 5.77 2.50
CA ARG A 42 -10.85 5.82 3.53
C ARG A 42 -12.22 6.17 2.94
N GLN A 43 -12.27 7.10 1.99
CA GLN A 43 -13.52 7.53 1.34
C GLN A 43 -14.05 6.44 0.39
N LEU A 44 -13.20 5.94 -0.51
CA LEU A 44 -13.59 4.89 -1.47
C LEU A 44 -14.03 3.61 -0.75
N LYS A 45 -13.33 3.23 0.31
CA LYS A 45 -13.68 2.08 1.14
C LYS A 45 -15.10 2.20 1.71
N GLU A 46 -15.49 3.38 2.22
CA GLU A 46 -16.85 3.63 2.71
C GLU A 46 -17.89 3.54 1.58
N ASP A 47 -17.59 4.11 0.41
CA ASP A 47 -18.50 4.11 -0.75
C ASP A 47 -18.75 2.71 -1.31
N HIS A 48 -17.73 1.84 -1.25
CA HIS A 48 -17.76 0.47 -1.76
C HIS A 48 -18.04 -0.58 -0.67
N LYS A 49 -18.45 -0.16 0.53
CA LYS A 49 -18.77 -1.03 1.67
C LYS A 49 -17.64 -2.00 2.05
N GLU A 50 -16.41 -1.55 1.87
CA GLU A 50 -15.20 -2.34 2.16
C GLU A 50 -15.12 -3.66 1.39
N THR A 51 -15.75 -3.75 0.21
CA THR A 51 -15.72 -4.94 -0.66
C THR A 51 -14.90 -4.68 -1.93
N TYR A 52 -13.82 -5.43 -2.09
CA TYR A 52 -12.85 -5.26 -3.18
C TYR A 52 -12.00 -6.52 -3.39
N GLN A 53 -11.31 -6.57 -4.52
CA GLN A 53 -10.27 -7.53 -4.82
C GLN A 53 -9.00 -6.80 -5.23
N TYR A 54 -7.85 -7.34 -4.88
CA TYR A 54 -6.57 -6.81 -5.34
C TYR A 54 -5.57 -7.92 -5.58
N ALA A 55 -4.56 -7.65 -6.41
CA ALA A 55 -3.63 -8.66 -6.88
C ALA A 55 -2.17 -8.26 -6.70
N PHE A 56 -1.35 -9.23 -6.28
CA PHE A 56 0.10 -9.19 -6.39
C PHE A 56 0.54 -10.06 -7.56
N THR A 57 1.45 -9.56 -8.38
CA THR A 57 2.09 -10.34 -9.43
C THR A 57 3.59 -10.32 -9.25
N PHE A 58 4.20 -11.50 -9.33
CA PHE A 58 5.64 -11.67 -9.44
C PHE A 58 5.97 -12.23 -10.81
N GLU A 59 6.91 -11.60 -11.51
CA GLU A 59 7.42 -12.08 -12.79
C GLU A 59 8.95 -12.15 -12.75
N SER A 60 9.50 -13.28 -13.20
CA SER A 60 10.93 -13.48 -13.36
C SER A 60 11.32 -13.35 -14.83
N TRP A 61 12.46 -12.71 -15.07
CA TRP A 61 13.13 -12.71 -16.37
C TRP A 61 13.42 -14.13 -16.90
N ALA A 62 13.47 -15.13 -16.01
CA ALA A 62 13.64 -16.53 -16.37
C ALA A 62 12.38 -17.20 -16.97
N GLY A 63 11.29 -16.44 -17.14
CA GLY A 63 10.07 -16.91 -17.81
C GLY A 63 9.14 -17.69 -16.89
N PHE A 64 9.03 -17.32 -15.62
CA PHE A 64 8.03 -17.86 -14.71
C PHE A 64 7.51 -16.76 -13.80
N GLY A 65 6.34 -16.96 -13.21
CA GLY A 65 5.74 -15.99 -12.34
C GLY A 65 4.54 -16.55 -11.61
N ASN A 66 3.92 -15.71 -10.80
CA ASN A 66 2.67 -16.03 -10.15
C ASN A 66 1.85 -14.78 -9.88
N THR A 67 0.55 -14.99 -9.72
CA THR A 67 -0.40 -13.98 -9.28
C THR A 67 -1.17 -14.49 -8.08
N THR A 68 -1.27 -13.67 -7.06
CA THR A 68 -2.15 -13.91 -5.90
C THR A 68 -3.22 -12.83 -5.87
N VAL A 69 -4.49 -13.23 -5.93
CA VAL A 69 -5.65 -12.34 -5.79
C VAL A 69 -6.24 -12.53 -4.40
N ILE A 70 -6.38 -11.44 -3.65
CA ILE A 70 -7.04 -11.41 -2.36
C ILE A 70 -8.42 -10.79 -2.52
N SER A 71 -9.44 -11.43 -1.94
CA SER A 71 -10.83 -10.99 -1.93
C SER A 71 -11.23 -10.55 -0.55
N VAL A 72 -11.74 -9.33 -0.44
CA VAL A 72 -12.21 -8.73 0.81
C VAL A 72 -13.67 -8.37 0.65
N GLU A 73 -14.51 -8.78 1.60
CA GLU A 73 -15.92 -8.46 1.65
C GLU A 73 -16.29 -7.95 3.04
N GLU A 74 -16.96 -6.79 3.09
CA GLU A 74 -17.32 -6.12 4.34
C GLU A 74 -16.14 -5.93 5.31
N GLY A 75 -14.94 -5.74 4.78
CA GLY A 75 -13.71 -5.49 5.54
C GLY A 75 -13.00 -6.75 6.03
N GLU A 76 -13.50 -7.94 5.71
CA GLU A 76 -12.87 -9.22 6.06
C GLU A 76 -12.33 -9.92 4.82
N VAL A 77 -11.16 -10.55 4.93
CA VAL A 77 -10.63 -11.39 3.85
C VAL A 77 -11.48 -12.65 3.74
N VAL A 78 -12.15 -12.82 2.60
CA VAL A 78 -13.09 -13.94 2.34
C VAL A 78 -12.54 -14.95 1.34
N GLY A 79 -11.47 -14.60 0.62
CA GLY A 79 -10.85 -15.53 -0.32
C GLY A 79 -9.45 -15.14 -0.75
N ARG A 80 -8.70 -16.14 -1.19
CA ARG A 80 -7.36 -16.01 -1.76
C ARG A 80 -7.23 -16.98 -2.92
N LYS A 81 -6.84 -16.48 -4.09
CA LYS A 81 -6.61 -17.29 -5.29
C LYS A 81 -5.15 -17.12 -5.70
N PHE A 82 -4.49 -18.23 -5.98
CA PHE A 82 -3.11 -18.25 -6.44
C PHE A 82 -3.02 -19.00 -7.77
N GLU A 83 -2.21 -18.46 -8.68
CA GLU A 83 -1.88 -19.10 -9.95
C GLU A 83 -0.41 -18.84 -10.26
N ALA A 84 0.38 -19.90 -10.36
CA ALA A 84 1.76 -19.86 -10.85
C ALA A 84 1.82 -20.39 -12.29
N TRP A 85 2.63 -19.73 -13.09
CA TRP A 85 2.79 -20.03 -14.50
C TRP A 85 4.26 -20.13 -14.89
N GLN A 86 4.51 -20.85 -15.98
CA GLN A 86 5.80 -20.94 -16.64
C GLN A 86 5.61 -20.70 -18.14
N GLN A 87 6.50 -19.90 -18.73
CA GLN A 87 6.50 -19.66 -20.16
C GLN A 87 7.01 -20.90 -20.90
N ASN A 88 6.19 -21.35 -21.85
CA ASN A 88 6.54 -22.37 -22.81
C ASN A 88 7.55 -21.78 -23.81
N LEU A 89 8.77 -22.33 -23.84
CA LEU A 89 9.84 -21.80 -24.70
C LEU A 89 9.63 -22.06 -26.20
N GLU A 90 8.77 -23.01 -26.56
CA GLU A 90 8.47 -23.31 -27.97
C GLU A 90 7.36 -22.40 -28.53
N THR A 91 6.32 -22.15 -27.73
CA THR A 91 5.13 -21.43 -28.19
C THR A 91 5.03 -19.99 -27.66
N GLY A 92 5.79 -19.66 -26.62
CA GLY A 92 5.70 -18.41 -25.87
C GLY A 92 4.47 -18.31 -24.95
N ALA A 93 3.60 -19.33 -24.91
CA ALA A 93 2.41 -19.36 -24.07
C ALA A 93 2.77 -19.48 -22.58
N LEU A 94 1.91 -18.98 -21.70
CA LEU A 94 2.04 -19.19 -20.25
C LEU A 94 1.25 -20.44 -19.87
N ASP A 95 1.95 -21.48 -19.42
CA ASP A 95 1.37 -22.71 -18.93
C ASP A 95 1.19 -22.59 -17.40
N VAL A 96 -0.04 -22.76 -16.91
CA VAL A 96 -0.31 -22.81 -15.46
C VAL A 96 0.28 -24.10 -14.90
N VAL A 97 1.20 -23.97 -13.96
CA VAL A 97 1.92 -25.11 -13.35
C VAL A 97 1.39 -25.44 -11.95
N GLU A 98 0.78 -24.47 -11.28
CA GLU A 98 0.21 -24.64 -9.96
C GLU A 98 -0.87 -23.59 -9.72
N ALA A 99 -1.97 -23.98 -9.08
CA ALA A 99 -3.05 -23.07 -8.72
C ALA A 99 -3.85 -23.61 -7.55
N TYR A 100 -4.35 -22.70 -6.71
CA TYR A 100 -5.27 -23.04 -5.63
C TYR A 100 -6.25 -21.90 -5.36
N VAL A 101 -7.33 -22.22 -4.64
CA VAL A 101 -8.29 -21.27 -4.11
C VAL A 101 -8.52 -21.60 -2.64
N GLU A 102 -8.44 -20.59 -1.79
CA GLU A 102 -8.74 -20.67 -0.36
C GLU A 102 -9.98 -19.81 -0.06
N ALA A 103 -10.85 -20.31 0.81
CA ALA A 103 -12.03 -19.61 1.29
C ALA A 103 -12.39 -20.07 2.71
N GLY A 104 -13.09 -19.24 3.46
CA GLY A 104 -13.51 -19.55 4.83
C GLY A 104 -12.35 -19.95 5.73
N GLY A 105 -12.45 -21.12 6.38
CA GLY A 105 -11.43 -21.60 7.32
C GLY A 105 -10.10 -22.03 6.71
N ASP A 106 -10.02 -22.13 5.37
CA ASP A 106 -8.82 -22.58 4.65
C ASP A 106 -7.92 -21.40 4.23
N ILE A 107 -8.35 -20.15 4.45
CA ILE A 107 -7.58 -18.95 4.09
C ILE A 107 -6.24 -18.93 4.84
N GLY A 108 -5.15 -18.81 4.07
CA GLY A 108 -3.78 -18.82 4.59
C GLY A 108 -3.21 -20.20 4.89
N SER A 109 -3.83 -21.28 4.39
CA SER A 109 -3.35 -22.66 4.58
C SER A 109 -2.17 -23.03 3.66
N ASN A 110 -2.01 -22.33 2.54
CA ASN A 110 -0.91 -22.50 1.58
C ASN A 110 0.20 -21.45 1.80
N GLU A 111 1.45 -21.91 1.78
CA GLU A 111 2.64 -21.07 1.99
C GLU A 111 2.99 -20.19 0.78
N GLN A 112 2.65 -20.63 -0.44
CA GLN A 112 2.97 -19.90 -1.68
C GLN A 112 2.01 -18.74 -1.91
N GLY A 113 2.46 -17.68 -2.58
CA GLY A 113 1.64 -16.50 -2.88
C GLY A 113 1.64 -15.46 -1.77
N ALA A 114 1.04 -14.30 -2.02
CA ALA A 114 0.98 -13.20 -1.05
C ALA A 114 0.11 -13.53 0.16
N GLU A 115 0.40 -12.96 1.33
CA GLU A 115 -0.38 -13.18 2.55
C GLU A 115 -1.83 -12.66 2.43
N PRO A 116 -2.83 -13.33 3.06
CA PRO A 116 -4.23 -12.93 3.02
C PRO A 116 -4.51 -11.77 3.99
N VAL A 117 -4.07 -10.57 3.64
CA VAL A 117 -4.28 -9.34 4.42
C VAL A 117 -5.26 -8.39 3.73
N THR A 118 -5.62 -7.29 4.38
CA THR A 118 -6.45 -6.22 3.82
C THR A 118 -5.59 -5.06 3.31
N LEU A 119 -6.17 -4.18 2.47
CA LEU A 119 -5.49 -2.93 2.10
C LEU A 119 -5.20 -2.04 3.31
N ASP A 120 -6.05 -2.06 4.35
CA ASP A 120 -5.82 -1.29 5.57
C ASP A 120 -4.52 -1.71 6.29
N GLU A 121 -4.25 -3.02 6.34
CA GLU A 121 -3.01 -3.61 6.84
C GLU A 121 -1.82 -3.26 5.94
N LEU A 122 -1.97 -3.36 4.62
CA LEU A 122 -0.89 -2.97 3.68
C LEU A 122 -0.50 -1.49 3.79
N TYR A 123 -1.48 -0.59 3.94
CA TYR A 123 -1.18 0.81 4.23
C TYR A 123 -0.52 1.00 5.60
N GLN A 124 -0.84 0.16 6.59
CA GLN A 124 -0.19 0.21 7.89
C GLN A 124 1.28 -0.21 7.77
N ASP A 125 1.56 -1.32 7.09
CA ASP A 125 2.91 -1.81 6.84
C ASP A 125 3.73 -0.82 6.00
N CYS A 126 3.10 -0.22 4.98
CA CYS A 126 3.69 0.89 4.22
C CYS A 126 4.23 1.98 5.14
N ARG A 127 3.44 2.42 6.11
CA ARG A 127 3.87 3.46 7.06
C ARG A 127 4.89 2.94 8.07
N ASP A 128 4.59 1.82 8.71
CA ASP A 128 5.27 1.39 9.95
C ASP A 128 6.58 0.64 9.67
N ILE A 129 6.68 -0.02 8.51
CA ILE A 129 7.82 -0.86 8.12
C ILE A 129 8.62 -0.18 7.01
N TYR A 130 7.96 0.16 5.90
CA TYR A 130 8.67 0.55 4.69
C TYR A 130 9.09 2.03 4.70
N LEU A 131 8.18 2.94 5.00
CA LEU A 131 8.45 4.39 4.97
C LEU A 131 9.12 4.93 6.26
N THR A 132 9.23 4.11 7.31
CA THR A 132 10.04 4.42 8.52
C THR A 132 11.51 4.10 8.35
N THR A 133 11.87 3.39 7.28
CA THR A 133 13.25 3.01 6.98
C THR A 133 14.12 4.25 6.69
N SER A 134 15.42 4.18 7.04
CA SER A 134 16.35 5.29 6.90
C SER A 134 16.50 5.75 5.45
N SER A 135 16.07 6.97 5.14
CA SER A 135 16.23 7.59 3.82
C SER A 135 17.67 7.99 3.49
N ILE A 136 18.60 7.84 4.44
CA ILE A 136 20.05 8.03 4.21
C ILE A 136 20.65 6.77 3.56
N GLU A 137 20.13 5.60 3.93
CA GLU A 137 20.64 4.30 3.51
C GLU A 137 19.80 3.70 2.37
N ASN A 138 18.62 4.25 2.12
CA ASN A 138 17.65 3.69 1.18
C ASN A 138 16.97 4.79 0.37
N ALA A 139 16.65 4.48 -0.88
CA ALA A 139 15.67 5.23 -1.67
C ALA A 139 14.27 4.73 -1.29
N LEU A 140 13.41 5.62 -0.80
CA LEU A 140 12.04 5.30 -0.43
C LEU A 140 11.10 5.54 -1.63
N TYR A 141 10.12 4.66 -1.79
CA TYR A 141 9.13 4.70 -2.86
C TYR A 141 7.72 4.63 -2.28
N PHE A 142 6.85 5.45 -2.84
CA PHE A 142 5.41 5.40 -2.62
C PHE A 142 4.76 5.81 -3.93
N ASP A 143 3.70 5.14 -4.36
CA ASP A 143 2.87 5.60 -5.46
C ASP A 143 1.43 5.07 -5.34
N THR A 144 0.56 5.57 -6.21
CA THR A 144 -0.84 5.17 -6.27
C THR A 144 -1.28 4.73 -7.67
N ASP A 145 -2.39 4.02 -7.72
CA ASP A 145 -3.15 3.82 -8.96
C ASP A 145 -3.86 5.10 -9.43
N GLU A 146 -4.67 4.97 -10.49
CA GLU A 146 -5.43 6.07 -11.08
C GLU A 146 -6.54 6.63 -10.16
N GLU A 147 -7.03 5.84 -9.21
CA GLU A 147 -8.02 6.27 -8.22
C GLU A 147 -7.37 6.92 -6.99
N GLY A 148 -6.04 6.89 -6.90
CA GLY A 148 -5.27 7.44 -5.78
C GLY A 148 -5.09 6.45 -4.63
N VAL A 149 -5.36 5.16 -4.83
CA VAL A 149 -5.16 4.10 -3.83
C VAL A 149 -3.74 3.53 -3.97
N LEU A 150 -3.14 3.10 -2.85
CA LEU A 150 -1.81 2.53 -2.78
C LEU A 150 -1.61 1.45 -3.85
N ASN A 151 -0.61 1.63 -4.72
CA ASN A 151 -0.14 0.57 -5.62
C ASN A 151 1.33 0.20 -5.39
N LEU A 152 2.14 1.13 -4.87
CA LEU A 152 3.56 0.92 -4.61
C LEU A 152 3.93 1.50 -3.25
N CYS A 153 4.60 0.72 -2.41
CA CYS A 153 5.23 1.26 -1.21
C CYS A 153 6.41 0.40 -0.77
N GLY A 154 7.58 0.99 -0.58
CA GLY A 154 8.77 0.21 -0.29
C GLY A 154 10.04 1.04 -0.27
N TYR A 155 11.16 0.34 -0.30
CA TYR A 155 12.46 0.96 -0.44
C TYR A 155 13.45 0.08 -1.20
N VAL A 156 14.50 0.72 -1.69
CA VAL A 156 15.68 0.05 -2.27
C VAL A 156 16.91 0.51 -1.49
N PRO A 157 17.72 -0.40 -0.92
CA PRO A 157 18.99 -0.04 -0.31
C PRO A 157 19.96 0.62 -1.30
N ASN A 158 20.65 1.67 -0.85
CA ASN A 158 21.59 2.40 -1.69
C ASN A 158 22.73 1.49 -2.17
N GLY A 159 23.01 1.51 -3.47
CA GLY A 159 24.04 0.67 -4.08
C GLY A 159 23.62 -0.78 -4.34
N CYS A 160 22.35 -1.12 -4.12
CA CYS A 160 21.80 -2.39 -4.55
C CYS A 160 21.65 -2.43 -6.08
N GLN A 161 21.83 -3.60 -6.69
CA GLN A 161 21.89 -3.76 -8.15
C GLN A 161 20.60 -4.39 -8.70
N ASP A 162 20.46 -5.71 -8.56
CA ASP A 162 19.35 -6.47 -9.14
C ASP A 162 18.38 -6.97 -8.06
N ASP A 163 17.07 -6.91 -8.36
CA ASP A 163 15.97 -7.47 -7.57
C ASP A 163 15.93 -7.03 -6.08
N CYS A 164 16.21 -5.75 -5.85
CA CYS A 164 16.44 -5.21 -4.51
C CYS A 164 15.23 -4.57 -3.83
N PHE A 165 14.13 -4.37 -4.56
CA PHE A 165 12.95 -3.70 -4.00
C PHE A 165 12.38 -4.52 -2.84
N GLN A 166 12.17 -3.87 -1.70
CA GLN A 166 11.53 -4.44 -0.53
C GLN A 166 10.25 -3.65 -0.28
N GLY A 167 9.09 -4.27 -0.50
CA GLY A 167 7.83 -3.54 -0.41
C GLY A 167 6.63 -4.25 -0.99
N ILE A 168 5.59 -3.43 -1.15
CA ILE A 168 4.28 -3.73 -1.68
C ILE A 168 4.24 -3.23 -3.12
N THR A 169 3.84 -4.10 -4.04
CA THR A 169 3.47 -3.75 -5.42
C THR A 169 2.14 -4.41 -5.75
N ILE A 170 1.07 -3.64 -5.81
CA ILE A 170 -0.27 -4.08 -6.18
C ILE A 170 -0.43 -3.82 -7.68
N GLU A 171 -0.71 -4.87 -8.42
CA GLU A 171 -0.86 -4.83 -9.88
C GLU A 171 -2.27 -4.37 -10.28
N PHE A 172 -3.26 -4.72 -9.46
CA PHE A 172 -4.66 -4.44 -9.74
C PHE A 172 -5.44 -4.25 -8.45
N LEU A 173 -6.39 -3.31 -8.49
CA LEU A 173 -7.46 -3.12 -7.52
C LEU A 173 -8.79 -3.06 -8.28
N GLY A 174 -9.79 -3.79 -7.80
CA GLY A 174 -11.14 -3.79 -8.33
C GLY A 174 -12.17 -3.78 -7.22
N TRP A 175 -13.24 -3.02 -7.41
CA TRP A 175 -14.34 -2.94 -6.45
C TRP A 175 -15.35 -4.08 -6.64
N GLY A 176 -15.84 -4.64 -5.53
CA GLY A 176 -16.67 -5.85 -5.54
C GLY A 176 -15.84 -7.15 -5.63
N ILE A 177 -16.54 -8.28 -5.66
CA ILE A 177 -15.98 -9.60 -5.92
C ILE A 177 -16.35 -9.98 -7.35
N ALA A 178 -15.37 -10.19 -8.22
CA ALA A 178 -15.63 -10.69 -9.57
C ALA A 178 -16.03 -12.18 -9.51
N ASP A 179 -17.09 -12.53 -10.25
CA ASP A 179 -17.58 -13.93 -10.42
C ASP A 179 -16.61 -14.80 -11.24
#